data_AF-A0A968VGG5-F1
#
_entry.id   AF-A0A968VGG5-F1
#
_cell.length_a   1.000
_cell.length_b   1.000
_cell.length_c   1.000
_cell.angle_alpha   90.00
_cell.angle_beta   90.00
_cell.angle_gamma   90.00
#
_symmetry.space_group_name_H-M   'P 1'
#
loop_
_entity.id
_entity.type
_entity.pdbx_description
1 polymer ?
#
loop_
_entity_poly.entity_id
_entity_poly.type
_entity_poly.pdbx_seq_one_letter_code
_entity_poly.pdbx_strand_id
1 'polypeptide(L)'
;FSFGEPLARDPRPNAALDGNALLTQCIDWSARVHDVLYTIAGNQGDGGIAIPTDNFNGVNVAYSARRQGIYKKIDFSNLSAAPVGVGRTIVQREINVGPRRSISIAAPGHNVNVFNLEGRMERVTGTSFAAPHVNATVAVLQELGDRQTSQKAPNWSVDSRQPEVMKAVILNAADKVEDAGDGNFLGMSRTVLAKDEKNWLESDAYSDPQIPLDFQMGTGHLNVYRAMQQFQPGQQPAATPAKPIGWDYGTVTAGGFQDYPLAGTLTQGSFAAVTLAWHRLVDLQDKNNNDTYDVGETFLDRGLNNLDLYLLPVDATNNSQSVCASISPADSLEHIFCPIPTTGRYKIRVQYRDQVNEPQQAYGLAWWTKG
;
A
#
# COMPACT_ATOMS: atom_id res chain seq x y z
N PHE A 1 -6.93 -1.59 -13.42
CA PHE A 1 -8.00 -2.60 -13.53
C PHE A 1 -9.30 -2.03 -12.96
N SER A 2 -10.29 -1.83 -13.83
CA SER A 2 -11.67 -1.53 -13.45
C SER A 2 -12.63 -2.68 -13.84
N PHE A 3 -12.05 -3.79 -14.29
CA PHE A 3 -12.74 -5.03 -14.61
C PHE A 3 -12.12 -6.12 -13.74
N GLY A 4 -12.92 -7.14 -13.44
CA GLY A 4 -12.55 -8.25 -12.58
C GLY A 4 -13.44 -9.45 -12.88
N GLU A 5 -13.25 -10.51 -12.12
CA GLU A 5 -14.00 -11.75 -12.26
C GLU A 5 -14.85 -12.03 -11.02
N PRO A 6 -16.09 -12.52 -11.18
CA PRO A 6 -16.86 -13.03 -10.06
C PRO A 6 -16.14 -14.23 -9.45
N LEU A 7 -16.14 -14.33 -8.12
CA LEU A 7 -15.59 -15.51 -7.44
C LEU A 7 -16.27 -16.82 -7.90
N ALA A 8 -17.55 -16.76 -8.29
CA ALA A 8 -18.28 -17.91 -8.82
C ALA A 8 -17.75 -18.44 -10.17
N ARG A 9 -16.88 -17.69 -10.86
CA ARG A 9 -16.21 -18.13 -12.09
C ARG A 9 -14.83 -18.73 -11.84
N ASP A 10 -14.31 -18.64 -10.62
CA ASP A 10 -13.06 -19.28 -10.26
C ASP A 10 -13.24 -20.82 -10.34
N PRO A 11 -12.45 -21.53 -11.17
CA PRO A 11 -12.61 -22.97 -11.37
C PRO A 11 -12.12 -23.80 -10.18
N ARG A 12 -11.44 -23.21 -9.19
CA ARG A 12 -10.89 -23.93 -8.04
C ARG A 12 -12.02 -24.47 -7.15
N PRO A 13 -11.87 -25.69 -6.60
CA PRO A 13 -12.81 -26.20 -5.61
C PRO A 13 -12.79 -25.31 -4.37
N ASN A 14 -13.97 -24.93 -3.85
CA ASN A 14 -14.11 -24.03 -2.70
C ASN A 14 -13.38 -22.68 -2.88
N ALA A 15 -13.47 -22.10 -4.08
CA ALA A 15 -12.85 -20.83 -4.40
C ALA A 15 -13.10 -19.75 -3.32
N ALA A 16 -12.02 -19.08 -2.95
CA ALA A 16 -11.98 -17.99 -1.98
C ALA A 16 -10.97 -16.93 -2.43
N LEU A 17 -11.03 -15.75 -1.82
CA LEU A 17 -10.11 -14.64 -2.08
C LEU A 17 -8.81 -14.78 -1.28
N ASP A 18 -8.08 -15.84 -1.58
CA ASP A 18 -6.82 -16.24 -0.95
C ASP A 18 -5.57 -15.84 -1.76
N GLY A 19 -5.76 -15.09 -2.85
CA GLY A 19 -4.70 -14.69 -3.77
C GLY A 19 -4.35 -15.72 -4.84
N ASN A 20 -5.08 -16.83 -4.93
CA ASN A 20 -4.72 -17.95 -5.82
C ASN A 20 -5.66 -18.13 -7.02
N ALA A 21 -6.54 -17.16 -7.29
CA ALA A 21 -7.24 -17.08 -8.56
C ALA A 21 -6.24 -16.81 -9.71
N LEU A 22 -6.52 -17.35 -10.90
CA LEU A 22 -5.63 -17.24 -12.06
C LEU A 22 -5.28 -15.79 -12.41
N LEU A 23 -6.28 -14.90 -12.45
CA LEU A 23 -6.07 -13.47 -12.72
C LEU A 23 -5.23 -12.79 -11.63
N THR A 24 -5.43 -13.18 -10.36
CA THR A 24 -4.67 -12.63 -9.24
C THR A 24 -3.20 -13.04 -9.30
N GLN A 25 -2.92 -14.32 -9.55
CA GLN A 25 -1.56 -14.81 -9.74
C GLN A 25 -0.90 -14.19 -10.97
N CYS A 26 -1.64 -13.97 -12.05
CA CYS A 26 -1.15 -13.26 -13.23
C CYS A 26 -0.71 -11.82 -12.89
N ILE A 27 -1.51 -11.10 -12.11
CA ILE A 27 -1.16 -9.75 -11.66
C ILE A 27 0.10 -9.76 -10.79
N ASP A 28 0.20 -10.69 -9.84
CA ASP A 28 1.37 -10.77 -8.97
C ASP A 28 2.65 -11.15 -9.73
N TRP A 29 2.57 -12.14 -10.63
CA TRP A 29 3.67 -12.51 -11.52
C TRP A 29 4.09 -11.33 -12.39
N SER A 30 3.13 -10.72 -13.09
CA SER A 30 3.39 -9.65 -14.04
C SER A 30 3.93 -8.39 -13.37
N ALA A 31 3.48 -8.06 -12.16
CA ALA A 31 4.00 -6.92 -11.41
C ALA A 31 5.52 -7.01 -11.20
N ARG A 32 6.01 -8.21 -10.88
CA ARG A 32 7.42 -8.51 -10.66
C ARG A 32 8.22 -8.69 -11.94
N VAL A 33 7.65 -9.33 -12.96
CA VAL A 33 8.37 -9.65 -14.21
C VAL A 33 8.45 -8.46 -15.16
N HIS A 34 7.45 -7.57 -15.12
CA HIS A 34 7.38 -6.42 -16.02
C HIS A 34 7.61 -5.07 -15.34
N ASP A 35 7.94 -5.05 -14.04
CA ASP A 35 8.12 -3.83 -13.23
C ASP A 35 6.91 -2.88 -13.31
N VAL A 36 5.69 -3.43 -13.13
CA VAL A 36 4.43 -2.67 -13.26
C VAL A 36 3.67 -2.65 -11.94
N LEU A 37 3.26 -1.45 -11.50
CA LEU A 37 2.34 -1.30 -10.38
C LEU A 37 0.89 -1.35 -10.87
N TYR A 38 0.19 -2.46 -10.60
CA TYR A 38 -1.22 -2.58 -10.92
C TYR A 38 -2.10 -1.81 -9.93
N THR A 39 -2.93 -0.90 -10.45
CA THR A 39 -3.99 -0.23 -9.69
C THR A 39 -5.32 -0.91 -9.93
N ILE A 40 -6.01 -1.32 -8.87
CA ILE A 40 -7.20 -2.17 -8.94
C ILE A 40 -8.35 -1.47 -8.23
N ALA A 41 -9.47 -1.31 -8.93
CA ALA A 41 -10.69 -0.79 -8.36
C ALA A 41 -11.21 -1.76 -7.29
N GLY A 42 -11.43 -1.29 -6.07
CA GLY A 42 -12.00 -2.10 -5.00
C GLY A 42 -13.45 -2.52 -5.26
N ASN A 43 -13.93 -3.47 -4.48
CA ASN A 43 -15.30 -3.96 -4.57
C ASN A 43 -16.30 -2.91 -4.07
N GLN A 44 -17.51 -2.89 -4.65
CA GLN A 44 -18.56 -1.94 -4.30
C GLN A 44 -19.96 -2.48 -4.58
N GLY A 45 -20.99 -1.83 -4.03
CA GLY A 45 -22.39 -2.16 -4.22
C GLY A 45 -22.73 -3.52 -3.63
N ASP A 46 -23.44 -4.34 -4.41
CA ASP A 46 -23.78 -5.73 -4.05
C ASP A 46 -22.64 -6.73 -4.38
N GLY A 47 -21.53 -6.23 -4.91
CA GLY A 47 -20.39 -7.06 -5.31
C GLY A 47 -20.44 -7.53 -6.75
N GLY A 48 -19.73 -8.63 -7.03
CA GLY A 48 -19.85 -9.40 -8.27
C GLY A 48 -18.58 -9.56 -9.10
N ILE A 49 -17.50 -8.84 -8.79
CA ILE A 49 -16.21 -8.91 -9.52
C ILE A 49 -15.01 -8.82 -8.56
N ALA A 50 -15.02 -9.66 -7.52
CA ALA A 50 -14.07 -9.55 -6.42
C ALA A 50 -12.63 -9.96 -6.76
N ILE A 51 -12.40 -10.75 -7.80
CA ILE A 51 -11.06 -11.04 -8.30
C ILE A 51 -10.65 -9.90 -9.23
N PRO A 52 -9.49 -9.24 -9.05
CA PRO A 52 -8.33 -9.67 -8.27
C PRO A 52 -8.06 -8.78 -7.05
N THR A 53 -9.08 -8.39 -6.28
CA THR A 53 -8.90 -7.57 -5.05
C THR A 53 -8.15 -8.31 -3.92
N ASP A 54 -7.76 -9.55 -4.18
CA ASP A 54 -6.94 -10.40 -3.35
C ASP A 54 -5.50 -10.55 -3.88
N ASN A 55 -5.03 -9.65 -4.75
CA ASN A 55 -3.62 -9.55 -5.14
C ASN A 55 -2.73 -9.08 -3.99
N PHE A 56 -1.43 -9.40 -4.06
CA PHE A 56 -0.42 -8.94 -3.11
C PHE A 56 0.38 -7.76 -3.66
N ASN A 57 0.71 -7.78 -4.95
CA ASN A 57 1.72 -6.89 -5.53
C ASN A 57 1.14 -5.55 -6.02
N GLY A 58 -0.17 -5.47 -6.24
CA GLY A 58 -0.87 -4.27 -6.69
C GLY A 58 -1.34 -3.35 -5.55
N VAL A 59 -2.15 -2.35 -5.92
CA VAL A 59 -2.78 -1.37 -5.03
C VAL A 59 -4.28 -1.38 -5.26
N ASN A 60 -5.03 -1.70 -4.21
CA ASN A 60 -6.48 -1.72 -4.28
C ASN A 60 -7.06 -0.39 -3.77
N VAL A 61 -7.96 0.18 -4.56
CA VAL A 61 -8.41 1.55 -4.38
C VAL A 61 -9.89 1.57 -4.02
N ALA A 62 -10.18 1.99 -2.79
CA ALA A 62 -11.51 2.39 -2.37
C ALA A 62 -11.82 3.81 -2.89
N TYR A 63 -13.09 4.17 -2.94
CA TYR A 63 -13.47 5.55 -3.26
C TYR A 63 -14.05 6.31 -2.07
N SER A 64 -13.77 7.61 -2.05
CA SER A 64 -14.29 8.55 -1.07
C SER A 64 -15.36 9.46 -1.66
N ALA A 65 -16.16 10.01 -0.75
CA ALA A 65 -17.15 11.04 -0.98
C ALA A 65 -16.81 12.34 -0.28
N ARG A 66 -17.42 13.42 -0.78
CA ARG A 66 -17.25 14.75 -0.21
C ARG A 66 -18.04 14.87 1.09
N ARG A 67 -17.39 15.36 2.14
CA ARG A 67 -18.04 15.89 3.34
C ARG A 67 -17.57 17.32 3.53
N GLN A 68 -18.52 18.26 3.62
CA GLN A 68 -18.21 19.69 3.67
C GLN A 68 -17.32 20.14 2.48
N GLY A 69 -17.62 19.62 1.28
CA GLY A 69 -16.90 19.96 0.05
C GLY A 69 -15.57 19.24 -0.17
N ILE A 70 -15.04 18.51 0.82
CA ILE A 70 -13.73 17.83 0.76
C ILE A 70 -13.91 16.32 0.68
N TYR A 71 -13.19 15.65 -0.23
CA TYR A 71 -13.11 14.19 -0.27
C TYR A 71 -12.37 13.66 0.96
N LYS A 72 -13.14 13.32 2.00
CA LYS A 72 -12.61 12.88 3.30
C LYS A 72 -13.42 11.77 3.98
N LYS A 73 -14.46 11.25 3.33
CA LYS A 73 -15.33 10.21 3.88
C LYS A 73 -15.28 8.99 2.96
N ILE A 74 -14.96 7.81 3.47
CA ILE A 74 -15.10 6.57 2.71
C ILE A 74 -16.57 6.39 2.34
N ASP A 75 -16.85 6.16 1.06
CA ASP A 75 -18.21 6.02 0.59
C ASP A 75 -18.84 4.71 1.08
N PHE A 76 -20.12 4.77 1.44
CA PHE A 76 -20.84 3.64 2.01
C PHE A 76 -20.91 2.43 1.08
N SER A 77 -20.93 2.62 -0.24
CA SER A 77 -21.06 1.50 -1.16
C SER A 77 -19.77 0.73 -1.40
N ASN A 78 -18.60 1.13 -0.89
CA ASN A 78 -17.42 0.24 -0.95
C ASN A 78 -17.69 -1.09 -0.23
N LEU A 79 -17.21 -2.23 -0.69
CA LEU A 79 -17.27 -3.51 0.04
C LEU A 79 -15.97 -3.76 0.81
N SER A 80 -15.59 -2.73 1.56
CA SER A 80 -14.39 -2.69 2.39
C SER A 80 -14.77 -2.73 3.86
N ALA A 81 -15.68 -3.61 4.29
CA ALA A 81 -15.90 -3.93 5.70
C ALA A 81 -16.51 -5.34 5.81
N ALA A 82 -16.26 -6.05 6.91
CA ALA A 82 -17.01 -7.27 7.23
C ALA A 82 -18.52 -6.94 7.24
N PRO A 83 -19.36 -7.65 6.46
CA PRO A 83 -20.75 -7.25 6.31
C PRO A 83 -21.52 -7.38 7.63
N VAL A 84 -22.30 -6.35 7.95
CA VAL A 84 -23.24 -6.35 9.07
C VAL A 84 -24.66 -6.32 8.50
N GLY A 85 -25.49 -7.34 8.78
CA GLY A 85 -26.91 -7.37 8.38
C GLY A 85 -27.31 -8.56 7.48
N VAL A 86 -28.40 -8.39 6.72
CA VAL A 86 -28.93 -9.38 5.76
C VAL A 86 -28.11 -9.30 4.46
N GLY A 87 -27.73 -10.44 3.86
CA GLY A 87 -26.80 -10.50 2.71
C GLY A 87 -25.34 -10.81 3.06
N ARG A 88 -25.05 -10.96 4.37
CA ARG A 88 -23.73 -11.30 4.94
C ARG A 88 -22.96 -12.41 4.21
N THR A 89 -23.63 -13.49 3.83
CA THR A 89 -22.98 -14.67 3.25
C THR A 89 -22.45 -14.46 1.83
N ILE A 90 -23.05 -13.55 1.06
CA ILE A 90 -22.58 -13.22 -0.30
C ILE A 90 -21.39 -12.26 -0.20
N VAL A 91 -21.51 -11.21 0.60
CA VAL A 91 -20.44 -10.21 0.80
C VAL A 91 -19.24 -10.80 1.57
N GLN A 92 -19.45 -11.79 2.46
CA GLN A 92 -18.35 -12.50 3.14
C GLN A 92 -17.44 -13.25 2.16
N ARG A 93 -17.98 -13.69 1.02
CA ARG A 93 -17.18 -14.34 -0.03
C ARG A 93 -16.36 -13.33 -0.83
N GLU A 94 -16.64 -12.04 -0.70
CA GLU A 94 -15.92 -10.96 -1.40
C GLU A 94 -14.87 -10.25 -0.53
N ILE A 95 -14.49 -10.87 0.58
CA ILE A 95 -13.45 -10.42 1.48
C ILE A 95 -12.26 -11.39 1.42
N ASN A 96 -11.05 -10.81 1.47
CA ASN A 96 -9.80 -11.57 1.48
C ASN A 96 -9.75 -12.52 2.68
N VAL A 97 -9.20 -13.72 2.46
CA VAL A 97 -9.05 -14.73 3.51
C VAL A 97 -8.03 -14.25 4.56
N GLY A 98 -8.30 -14.55 5.84
CA GLY A 98 -7.40 -14.23 6.94
C GLY A 98 -7.46 -12.75 7.36
N PRO A 99 -6.38 -12.21 7.94
CA PRO A 99 -6.36 -10.83 8.41
C PRO A 99 -6.06 -9.82 7.28
N ARG A 100 -5.76 -10.28 6.06
CA ARG A 100 -5.36 -9.43 4.94
C ARG A 100 -6.48 -8.48 4.53
N ARG A 101 -6.14 -7.21 4.27
CA ARG A 101 -7.13 -6.20 3.87
C ARG A 101 -7.24 -6.15 2.35
N SER A 102 -8.45 -5.86 1.87
CA SER A 102 -8.70 -5.72 0.44
C SER A 102 -8.47 -4.30 -0.08
N ILE A 103 -8.31 -3.31 0.79
CA ILE A 103 -8.08 -1.90 0.41
C ILE A 103 -6.69 -1.47 0.83
N SER A 104 -5.96 -0.87 -0.08
CA SER A 104 -4.64 -0.28 0.18
C SER A 104 -4.73 1.23 0.42
N ILE A 105 -5.60 1.93 -0.33
CA ILE A 105 -5.77 3.40 -0.23
C ILE A 105 -7.16 3.83 -0.71
N ALA A 106 -7.62 5.01 -0.28
CA ALA A 106 -8.80 5.66 -0.83
C ALA A 106 -8.45 6.84 -1.75
N ALA A 107 -9.27 7.07 -2.77
CA ALA A 107 -9.15 8.23 -3.66
C ALA A 107 -10.53 8.81 -4.03
N PRO A 108 -10.62 10.02 -4.61
CA PRO A 108 -11.89 10.60 -5.01
C PRO A 108 -12.61 9.72 -6.03
N GLY A 109 -13.85 9.33 -5.75
CA GLY A 109 -14.63 8.56 -6.71
C GLY A 109 -16.13 8.69 -6.59
N HIS A 110 -16.68 9.47 -5.64
CA HIS A 110 -18.10 9.81 -5.63
C HIS A 110 -18.36 11.15 -6.31
N ASN A 111 -19.30 11.19 -7.26
CA ASN A 111 -19.75 12.40 -7.94
C ASN A 111 -18.58 13.22 -8.53
N VAL A 112 -17.64 12.52 -9.17
CA VAL A 112 -16.47 13.11 -9.85
C VAL A 112 -16.90 13.57 -11.23
N ASN A 113 -16.43 14.74 -11.67
CA ASN A 113 -16.69 15.23 -13.02
C ASN A 113 -15.71 14.57 -14.00
N VAL A 114 -16.23 13.95 -15.05
CA VAL A 114 -15.45 13.38 -16.17
C VAL A 114 -16.04 13.83 -17.49
N PHE A 115 -15.29 13.69 -18.58
CA PHE A 115 -15.84 13.86 -19.94
C PHE A 115 -16.27 12.51 -20.49
N ASN A 116 -17.49 12.45 -21.04
CA ASN A 116 -17.99 11.29 -21.77
C ASN A 116 -17.40 11.26 -23.21
N LEU A 117 -17.75 10.24 -23.99
CA LEU A 117 -17.22 10.07 -25.36
C LEU A 117 -17.66 11.18 -26.32
N GLU A 118 -18.74 11.90 -26.02
CA GLU A 118 -19.21 13.06 -26.77
C GLU A 118 -18.58 14.39 -26.29
N GLY A 119 -17.60 14.34 -25.37
CA GLY A 119 -16.94 15.52 -24.81
C GLY A 119 -17.80 16.32 -23.84
N ARG A 120 -18.91 15.76 -23.35
CA ARG A 120 -19.78 16.39 -22.36
C ARG A 120 -19.33 16.04 -20.95
N MET A 121 -19.42 17.02 -20.06
CA MET A 121 -19.12 16.79 -18.66
C MET A 121 -20.27 16.03 -17.99
N GLU A 122 -19.92 14.94 -17.32
CA GLU A 122 -20.83 14.10 -16.55
C GLU A 122 -20.29 13.84 -15.16
N ARG A 123 -21.20 13.49 -14.25
CA ARG A 123 -20.88 13.15 -12.87
C ARG A 123 -20.98 11.64 -12.70
N VAL A 124 -19.90 11.05 -12.23
CA VAL A 124 -19.77 9.59 -12.11
C VAL A 124 -19.36 9.19 -10.70
N THR A 125 -19.73 7.97 -10.31
CA THR A 125 -19.43 7.40 -9.01
C THR A 125 -18.88 5.98 -9.14
N GLY A 126 -17.82 5.67 -8.40
CA GLY A 126 -17.34 4.31 -8.18
C GLY A 126 -15.82 4.18 -8.03
N THR A 127 -15.36 3.02 -7.55
CA THR A 127 -13.94 2.66 -7.46
C THR A 127 -13.22 2.73 -8.80
N SER A 128 -13.92 2.45 -9.90
CA SER A 128 -13.48 2.64 -11.29
C SER A 128 -12.99 4.05 -11.61
N PHE A 129 -13.52 5.06 -10.93
CA PHE A 129 -13.13 6.46 -11.11
C PHE A 129 -12.13 6.92 -10.05
N ALA A 130 -12.01 6.19 -8.94
CA ALA A 130 -10.97 6.42 -7.93
C ALA A 130 -9.61 5.85 -8.35
N ALA A 131 -9.55 4.61 -8.85
CA ALA A 131 -8.30 3.94 -9.23
C ALA A 131 -7.42 4.74 -10.23
N PRO A 132 -7.97 5.42 -11.26
CA PRO A 132 -7.19 6.26 -12.17
C PRO A 132 -6.44 7.42 -11.49
N HIS A 133 -6.90 7.91 -10.34
CA HIS A 133 -6.17 8.94 -9.58
C HIS A 133 -4.84 8.40 -9.03
N VAL A 134 -4.81 7.14 -8.57
CA VAL A 134 -3.59 6.47 -8.12
C VAL A 134 -2.68 6.23 -9.33
N ASN A 135 -3.22 5.76 -10.46
CA ASN A 135 -2.45 5.57 -11.69
C ASN A 135 -1.79 6.86 -12.18
N ALA A 136 -2.52 7.98 -12.18
CA ALA A 136 -1.97 9.28 -12.53
C ALA A 136 -0.89 9.75 -11.52
N THR A 137 -1.03 9.40 -10.24
CA THR A 137 0.00 9.70 -9.22
C THR A 137 1.30 8.96 -9.53
N VAL A 138 1.24 7.68 -9.87
CA VAL A 138 2.42 6.90 -10.29
C VAL A 138 3.10 7.56 -11.48
N ALA A 139 2.33 7.98 -12.50
CA ALA A 139 2.89 8.66 -13.67
C ALA A 139 3.62 9.97 -13.30
N VAL A 140 3.03 10.80 -12.43
CA VAL A 140 3.68 12.03 -11.95
C VAL A 140 4.97 11.74 -11.17
N LEU A 141 4.97 10.71 -10.32
CA LEU A 141 6.16 10.34 -9.57
C LEU A 141 7.25 9.78 -10.49
N GLN A 142 6.92 8.91 -11.43
CA GLN A 142 7.88 8.38 -12.39
C GLN A 142 8.44 9.47 -13.31
N GLU A 143 7.62 10.42 -13.78
CA GLU A 143 8.12 11.59 -14.52
C GLU A 143 9.11 12.42 -13.67
N LEU A 144 8.79 12.65 -12.39
CA LEU A 144 9.69 13.33 -11.48
C LEU A 144 11.01 12.56 -11.35
N GLY A 145 10.96 11.24 -11.12
CA GLY A 145 12.15 10.39 -11.02
C GLY A 145 13.01 10.44 -12.27
N ASP A 146 12.39 10.27 -13.44
CA ASP A 146 13.06 10.34 -14.74
C ASP A 146 13.77 11.66 -14.97
N ARG A 147 13.12 12.78 -14.60
CA ARG A 147 13.74 14.09 -14.68
C ARG A 147 14.99 14.17 -13.79
N GLN A 148 14.90 13.72 -12.54
CA GLN A 148 16.05 13.77 -11.61
C GLN A 148 17.19 12.87 -12.08
N THR A 149 16.90 11.66 -12.56
CA THR A 149 17.89 10.74 -13.12
C THR A 149 18.54 11.30 -14.38
N SER A 150 17.77 11.90 -15.29
CA SER A 150 18.32 12.55 -16.51
C SER A 150 19.25 13.71 -16.19
N GLN A 151 18.96 14.45 -15.11
CA GLN A 151 19.78 15.55 -14.61
C GLN A 151 20.96 15.07 -13.76
N LYS A 152 21.11 13.75 -13.55
CA LYS A 152 22.12 13.14 -12.68
C LYS A 152 22.09 13.72 -11.27
N ALA A 153 20.89 14.02 -10.76
CA ALA A 153 20.73 14.45 -9.39
C ALA A 153 21.26 13.35 -8.44
N PRO A 154 21.93 13.73 -7.33
CA PRO A 154 22.45 12.75 -6.38
C PRO A 154 21.30 11.93 -5.78
N ASN A 155 21.57 10.64 -5.53
CA ASN A 155 20.61 9.69 -4.97
C ASN A 155 19.39 9.37 -5.85
N TRP A 156 19.52 9.52 -7.17
CA TRP A 156 18.49 9.12 -8.13
C TRP A 156 19.01 8.06 -9.09
N SER A 157 18.26 6.96 -9.19
CA SER A 157 18.53 5.83 -10.07
C SER A 157 17.21 5.37 -10.71
N VAL A 158 17.28 4.34 -11.55
CA VAL A 158 16.09 3.67 -12.09
C VAL A 158 15.29 2.92 -11.01
N ASP A 159 15.84 2.72 -9.82
CA ASP A 159 15.13 2.12 -8.68
C ASP A 159 13.91 2.97 -8.27
N SER A 160 13.94 4.26 -8.61
CA SER A 160 12.82 5.19 -8.47
C SER A 160 11.57 4.77 -9.25
N ARG A 161 11.67 3.82 -10.20
CA ARG A 161 10.54 3.29 -10.96
C ARG A 161 9.92 2.03 -10.36
N GLN A 162 10.60 1.39 -9.40
CA GLN A 162 10.21 0.09 -8.88
C GLN A 162 8.80 0.14 -8.28
N PRO A 163 7.92 -0.82 -8.63
CA PRO A 163 6.53 -0.81 -8.18
C PRO A 163 6.41 -0.88 -6.65
N GLU A 164 7.32 -1.56 -5.95
CA GLU A 164 7.39 -1.59 -4.49
C GLU A 164 7.67 -0.19 -3.92
N VAL A 165 8.56 0.58 -4.54
CA VAL A 165 8.86 1.97 -4.15
C VAL A 165 7.64 2.85 -4.39
N MET A 166 7.02 2.75 -5.57
CA MET A 166 5.81 3.52 -5.89
C MET A 166 4.67 3.21 -4.90
N LYS A 167 4.46 1.93 -4.58
CA LYS A 167 3.48 1.48 -3.59
C LYS A 167 3.82 2.06 -2.22
N ALA A 168 5.04 1.89 -1.71
CA ALA A 168 5.44 2.40 -0.41
C ALA A 168 5.28 3.93 -0.29
N VAL A 169 5.74 4.69 -1.29
CA VAL A 169 5.69 6.16 -1.31
C VAL A 169 4.25 6.67 -1.29
N ILE A 170 3.39 6.14 -2.17
CA ILE A 170 1.99 6.58 -2.26
C ILE A 170 1.23 6.28 -0.98
N LEU A 171 1.42 5.08 -0.42
CA LEU A 171 0.73 4.64 0.77
C LEU A 171 1.22 5.35 2.04
N ASN A 172 2.53 5.63 2.14
CA ASN A 172 3.09 6.36 3.28
C ASN A 172 2.61 7.82 3.31
N ALA A 173 2.52 8.45 2.14
CA ALA A 173 2.16 9.86 2.01
C ALA A 173 0.65 10.16 2.17
N ALA A 174 -0.20 9.14 2.23
CA ALA A 174 -1.65 9.28 2.35
C ALA A 174 -2.05 10.11 3.58
N ASP A 175 -3.04 10.98 3.40
CA ASP A 175 -3.66 11.71 4.50
C ASP A 175 -4.46 10.74 5.38
N LYS A 176 -4.31 10.84 6.70
CA LYS A 176 -5.02 10.02 7.70
C LYS A 176 -5.77 10.91 8.67
N VAL A 177 -5.04 11.82 9.31
CA VAL A 177 -5.52 12.77 10.32
C VAL A 177 -4.99 14.15 9.96
N GLU A 178 -5.84 15.16 10.02
CA GLU A 178 -5.43 16.54 9.74
C GLU A 178 -4.38 17.03 10.75
N ASP A 179 -3.34 17.68 10.24
CA ASP A 179 -2.33 18.33 11.04
C ASP A 179 -2.79 19.73 11.46
N ALA A 180 -2.56 20.11 12.72
CA ALA A 180 -2.94 21.42 13.25
C ALA A 180 -2.07 22.58 12.73
N GLY A 181 -1.07 22.28 11.88
CA GLY A 181 -0.05 23.21 11.39
C GLY A 181 1.24 23.18 12.21
N ASP A 182 1.31 22.33 13.24
CA ASP A 182 2.51 22.13 14.06
C ASP A 182 3.43 21.04 13.51
N GLY A 183 2.98 20.27 12.50
CA GLY A 183 3.73 19.18 11.88
C GLY A 183 3.68 17.87 12.66
N ASN A 184 2.95 17.78 13.78
CA ASN A 184 2.90 16.58 14.62
C ASN A 184 2.16 15.43 13.93
N PHE A 185 1.25 15.70 12.99
CA PHE A 185 0.64 14.72 12.09
C PHE A 185 1.24 14.84 10.68
N LEU A 186 2.52 15.18 10.60
CA LEU A 186 3.33 15.15 9.38
C LEU A 186 2.80 16.09 8.28
N GLY A 187 2.03 17.12 8.62
CA GLY A 187 1.48 18.09 7.66
C GLY A 187 0.35 17.55 6.79
N MET A 188 -0.36 16.52 7.25
CA MET A 188 -1.54 15.97 6.55
C MET A 188 -2.68 16.99 6.47
N SER A 189 -3.37 17.01 5.32
CA SER A 189 -4.32 18.09 4.99
C SER A 189 -5.78 17.82 5.37
N ARG A 190 -6.09 16.62 5.85
CA ARG A 190 -7.46 16.21 6.19
C ARG A 190 -7.48 15.00 7.11
N THR A 191 -8.51 14.93 7.93
CA THR A 191 -8.89 13.70 8.65
C THR A 191 -9.81 12.88 7.77
N VAL A 192 -9.40 11.65 7.48
CA VAL A 192 -10.17 10.67 6.73
C VAL A 192 -11.08 9.92 7.66
N LEU A 193 -12.32 9.71 7.24
CA LEU A 193 -13.36 9.09 8.04
C LEU A 193 -13.84 7.81 7.37
N ALA A 194 -13.82 6.71 8.09
CA ALA A 194 -14.51 5.46 7.77
C ALA A 194 -16.03 5.69 7.77
N LYS A 195 -16.80 4.70 7.29
CA LYS A 195 -18.26 4.77 7.16
C LYS A 195 -18.97 4.99 8.51
N ASP A 196 -18.42 4.46 9.58
CA ASP A 196 -18.89 4.60 10.95
C ASP A 196 -18.41 5.89 11.66
N GLU A 197 -17.84 6.84 10.90
CA GLU A 197 -17.36 8.15 11.37
C GLU A 197 -16.05 8.12 12.18
N LYS A 198 -15.43 6.96 12.32
CA LYS A 198 -14.12 6.83 12.94
C LYS A 198 -13.00 7.25 12.00
N ASN A 199 -11.91 7.77 12.55
CA ASN A 199 -10.69 8.03 11.79
C ASN A 199 -9.64 6.92 11.98
N TRP A 200 -8.48 7.10 11.36
CA TRP A 200 -7.38 6.13 11.41
C TRP A 200 -6.94 5.72 12.82
N LEU A 201 -6.90 6.66 13.78
CA LEU A 201 -6.45 6.44 15.16
C LEU A 201 -7.46 5.64 16.00
N GLU A 202 -8.63 5.37 15.44
CA GLU A 202 -9.71 4.59 16.05
C GLU A 202 -9.89 3.24 15.34
N SER A 203 -9.01 2.91 14.39
CA SER A 203 -9.02 1.66 13.63
C SER A 203 -8.29 0.53 14.37
N ASP A 204 -8.55 -0.71 13.97
CA ASP A 204 -7.80 -1.86 14.48
C ASP A 204 -6.33 -1.81 14.07
N ALA A 205 -6.03 -1.32 12.86
CA ALA A 205 -4.67 -1.12 12.37
C ALA A 205 -3.82 -0.17 13.21
N TYR A 206 -4.45 0.80 13.90
CA TYR A 206 -3.73 1.65 14.86
C TYR A 206 -3.38 0.93 16.16
N SER A 207 -4.19 -0.06 16.56
CA SER A 207 -4.08 -0.72 17.86
C SER A 207 -3.40 -2.08 17.84
N ASP A 208 -3.38 -2.77 16.69
CA ASP A 208 -2.87 -4.13 16.54
C ASP A 208 -1.73 -4.16 15.52
N PRO A 209 -0.48 -4.43 15.94
CA PRO A 209 0.67 -4.46 15.04
C PRO A 209 0.63 -5.63 14.04
N GLN A 210 -0.31 -6.58 14.15
CA GLN A 210 -0.52 -7.64 13.15
C GLN A 210 -1.45 -7.21 12.01
N ILE A 211 -2.01 -6.00 12.07
CA ILE A 211 -2.93 -5.44 11.09
C ILE A 211 -2.32 -4.14 10.53
N PRO A 212 -1.70 -4.16 9.34
CA PRO A 212 -1.01 -2.99 8.81
C PRO A 212 -1.96 -1.95 8.22
N LEU A 213 -3.17 -2.38 7.82
CA LEU A 213 -4.12 -1.57 7.06
C LEU A 213 -5.50 -1.55 7.73
N ASP A 214 -6.16 -0.39 7.73
CA ASP A 214 -7.57 -0.30 8.11
C ASP A 214 -8.39 -0.95 7.02
N PHE A 215 -9.41 -1.69 7.44
CA PHE A 215 -10.22 -2.48 6.53
C PHE A 215 -10.94 -1.60 5.49
N GLN A 216 -11.35 -0.38 5.85
CA GLN A 216 -12.15 0.51 5.01
C GLN A 216 -11.31 1.49 4.19
N MET A 217 -10.27 2.08 4.78
CA MET A 217 -9.52 3.18 4.19
C MET A 217 -8.08 2.84 3.79
N GLY A 218 -7.60 1.61 4.00
CA GLY A 218 -6.27 1.22 3.55
C GLY A 218 -5.18 1.85 4.40
N THR A 219 -4.34 2.75 3.89
CA THR A 219 -3.47 3.65 4.70
C THR A 219 -4.05 5.06 4.84
N GLY A 220 -5.25 5.32 4.33
CA GLY A 220 -5.88 6.64 4.31
C GLY A 220 -6.22 7.10 2.89
N HIS A 221 -6.21 8.42 2.68
CA HIS A 221 -6.64 9.03 1.43
C HIS A 221 -5.46 9.58 0.62
N LEU A 222 -5.45 9.28 -0.68
CA LEU A 222 -4.45 9.75 -1.64
C LEU A 222 -4.24 11.26 -1.55
N ASN A 223 -2.96 11.65 -1.49
CA ASN A 223 -2.50 13.02 -1.57
C ASN A 223 -1.27 13.10 -2.48
N VAL A 224 -1.48 13.54 -3.73
CA VAL A 224 -0.45 13.58 -4.77
C VAL A 224 0.70 14.52 -4.40
N TYR A 225 0.39 15.68 -3.84
CA TYR A 225 1.39 16.66 -3.44
C TYR A 225 2.31 16.10 -2.34
N ARG A 226 1.73 15.46 -1.33
CA ARG A 226 2.51 14.78 -0.29
C ARG A 226 3.34 13.62 -0.85
N ALA A 227 2.80 12.84 -1.79
CA ALA A 227 3.55 11.76 -2.44
C ALA A 227 4.77 12.32 -3.20
N MET A 228 4.65 13.48 -3.86
CA MET A 228 5.79 14.15 -4.47
C MET A 228 6.81 14.61 -3.42
N GLN A 229 6.38 15.19 -2.30
CA GLN A 229 7.27 15.59 -1.20
C GLN A 229 8.00 14.40 -0.57
N GLN A 230 7.30 13.27 -0.40
CA GLN A 230 7.84 12.00 0.06
C GLN A 230 8.96 11.49 -0.85
N PHE A 231 8.79 11.66 -2.16
CA PHE A 231 9.67 11.09 -3.18
C PHE A 231 10.88 11.99 -3.50
N GLN A 232 10.71 13.31 -3.42
CA GLN A 232 11.69 14.32 -3.80
C GLN A 232 13.10 14.20 -3.17
N PRO A 233 13.29 13.68 -1.94
CA PRO A 233 14.62 13.58 -1.34
C PRO A 233 15.61 12.65 -2.06
N GLY A 234 15.12 11.82 -2.98
CA GLY A 234 15.87 10.73 -3.62
C GLY A 234 16.07 9.54 -2.66
N GLN A 235 16.61 8.46 -3.20
CA GLN A 235 16.86 7.22 -2.48
C GLN A 235 17.76 7.44 -1.26
N GLN A 236 17.44 6.82 -0.12
CA GLN A 236 18.18 6.93 1.12
C GLN A 236 18.56 5.50 1.58
N PRO A 237 19.73 4.98 1.19
CA PRO A 237 20.09 3.59 1.43
C PRO A 237 20.32 3.30 2.92
N ALA A 238 20.16 2.02 3.29
CA ALA A 238 20.40 1.52 4.64
C ALA A 238 21.80 1.87 5.18
N ALA A 239 21.96 1.77 6.51
CA ALA A 239 23.17 2.03 7.30
C ALA A 239 23.71 3.48 7.28
N THR A 240 23.21 4.35 6.40
CA THR A 240 23.55 5.78 6.42
C THR A 240 22.46 6.59 7.11
N PRO A 241 22.79 7.68 7.84
CA PRO A 241 21.79 8.57 8.42
C PRO A 241 20.84 9.14 7.36
N ALA A 242 19.62 8.63 7.34
CA ALA A 242 18.54 8.97 6.43
C ALA A 242 17.88 10.29 6.80
N LYS A 243 17.46 11.07 5.81
CA LYS A 243 16.64 12.28 6.05
C LYS A 243 15.30 11.93 6.74
N PRO A 244 14.64 12.87 7.44
CA PRO A 244 13.33 12.63 8.08
C PRO A 244 12.23 12.21 7.11
N ILE A 245 12.36 12.57 5.83
CA ILE A 245 11.51 12.12 4.74
C ILE A 245 12.41 11.42 3.73
N GLY A 246 12.08 10.18 3.36
CA GLY A 246 12.87 9.42 2.40
C GLY A 246 12.22 8.13 1.95
N TRP A 247 12.87 7.48 0.99
CA TRP A 247 12.48 6.18 0.48
C TRP A 247 13.73 5.38 0.10
N ASP A 248 13.61 4.07 0.01
CA ASP A 248 14.66 3.19 -0.48
C ASP A 248 14.10 2.02 -1.30
N TYR A 249 14.88 1.53 -2.25
CA TYR A 249 14.72 0.19 -2.82
C TYR A 249 15.86 -0.68 -2.29
N GLY A 250 15.53 -1.47 -1.27
CA GLY A 250 16.49 -2.22 -0.49
C GLY A 250 16.34 -3.73 -0.66
N THR A 251 17.29 -4.46 -0.11
CA THR A 251 17.26 -5.92 -0.12
C THR A 251 17.68 -6.47 1.24
N VAL A 252 17.00 -7.51 1.70
CA VAL A 252 17.26 -8.19 2.98
C VAL A 252 17.37 -9.70 2.76
N THR A 253 18.20 -10.36 3.56
CA THR A 253 18.41 -11.81 3.52
C THR A 253 17.70 -12.51 4.68
N ALA A 254 17.29 -13.76 4.49
CA ALA A 254 16.55 -14.56 5.47
C ALA A 254 17.22 -14.55 6.86
N GLY A 255 16.43 -14.26 7.89
CA GLY A 255 16.89 -14.13 9.29
C GLY A 255 17.66 -12.84 9.59
N GLY A 256 18.01 -12.04 8.57
CA GLY A 256 18.72 -10.77 8.69
C GLY A 256 17.80 -9.55 8.71
N PHE A 257 18.41 -8.37 8.89
CA PHE A 257 17.71 -7.10 8.86
C PHE A 257 18.54 -6.00 8.19
N GLN A 258 17.86 -4.93 7.78
CA GLN A 258 18.45 -3.66 7.37
C GLN A 258 18.00 -2.56 8.33
N ASP A 259 18.96 -1.78 8.82
CA ASP A 259 18.71 -0.63 9.70
C ASP A 259 18.90 0.68 8.93
N TYR A 260 17.94 1.58 9.08
CA TYR A 260 17.92 2.93 8.52
C TYR A 260 17.95 3.93 9.67
N PRO A 261 19.13 4.35 10.15
CA PRO A 261 19.21 5.35 11.21
C PRO A 261 18.65 6.68 10.68
N LEU A 262 17.74 7.30 11.42
CA LEU A 262 17.17 8.60 11.04
C LEU A 262 18.09 9.73 11.51
N ALA A 263 18.32 10.70 10.64
CA ALA A 263 19.10 11.88 10.94
C ALA A 263 18.35 12.80 11.92
N GLY A 264 19.06 13.25 12.95
CA GLY A 264 18.50 14.14 13.98
C GLY A 264 17.73 13.39 15.07
N THR A 265 17.13 14.17 15.96
CA THR A 265 16.19 13.67 16.98
C THR A 265 14.78 13.77 16.45
N LEU A 266 13.92 12.83 16.77
CA LEU A 266 12.48 12.95 16.55
C LEU A 266 11.83 13.60 17.77
N THR A 267 10.83 14.45 17.54
CA THR A 267 10.14 15.18 18.61
C THR A 267 9.04 14.33 19.26
N GLN A 268 9.01 14.27 20.61
CA GLN A 268 7.94 13.60 21.37
C GLN A 268 6.56 14.10 20.96
N GLY A 269 5.61 13.18 20.84
CA GLY A 269 4.22 13.48 20.47
C GLY A 269 3.98 13.75 19.00
N SER A 270 5.04 13.96 18.20
CA SER A 270 4.92 13.90 16.75
C SER A 270 4.73 12.46 16.29
N PHE A 271 4.17 12.26 15.09
CA PHE A 271 3.96 10.94 14.51
C PHE A 271 5.13 10.53 13.61
N ALA A 272 5.32 9.23 13.46
CA ALA A 272 6.09 8.64 12.40
C ALA A 272 5.17 7.82 11.49
N ALA A 273 5.31 7.99 10.17
CA ALA A 273 4.72 7.13 9.17
C ALA A 273 5.83 6.34 8.47
N VAL A 274 5.68 5.02 8.38
CA VAL A 274 6.62 4.17 7.64
C VAL A 274 5.82 3.11 6.87
N THR A 275 6.08 2.92 5.59
CA THR A 275 5.48 1.85 4.77
C THR A 275 6.57 1.02 4.13
N LEU A 276 6.46 -0.30 4.27
CA LEU A 276 7.27 -1.30 3.60
C LEU A 276 6.39 -2.08 2.63
N ALA A 277 6.87 -2.33 1.42
CA ALA A 277 6.18 -3.14 0.42
C ALA A 277 7.16 -4.08 -0.26
N TRP A 278 6.76 -5.32 -0.50
CA TRP A 278 7.52 -6.29 -1.29
C TRP A 278 6.58 -7.11 -2.16
N HIS A 279 7.14 -7.87 -3.08
CA HIS A 279 6.37 -8.75 -3.96
C HIS A 279 6.25 -10.18 -3.39
N ARG A 280 5.04 -10.73 -3.46
CA ARG A 280 4.84 -12.19 -3.48
C ARG A 280 5.51 -12.78 -4.70
N LEU A 281 6.07 -13.98 -4.56
CA LEU A 281 6.68 -14.71 -5.67
C LEU A 281 5.68 -15.66 -6.33
N VAL A 282 5.44 -15.43 -7.61
CA VAL A 282 4.62 -16.27 -8.49
C VAL A 282 5.40 -16.48 -9.79
N ASP A 283 5.41 -17.72 -10.28
CA ASP A 283 6.08 -18.10 -11.53
C ASP A 283 5.05 -18.54 -12.58
N LEU A 284 5.26 -18.14 -13.84
CA LEU A 284 4.47 -18.64 -14.97
C LEU A 284 4.87 -20.10 -15.25
N GLN A 285 3.89 -20.99 -15.35
CA GLN A 285 4.10 -22.34 -15.90
C GLN A 285 4.01 -22.26 -17.42
N ASP A 286 5.06 -21.71 -18.00
CA ASP A 286 5.18 -21.45 -19.44
C ASP A 286 5.42 -22.77 -20.19
N LYS A 287 4.45 -23.15 -21.02
CA LYS A 287 4.46 -24.41 -21.76
C LYS A 287 5.28 -24.32 -23.04
N ASN A 288 5.44 -23.13 -23.60
CA ASN A 288 6.11 -22.93 -24.88
C ASN A 288 7.43 -22.13 -24.76
N ASN A 289 7.76 -21.67 -23.56
CA ASN A 289 8.97 -20.92 -23.18
C ASN A 289 9.10 -19.59 -23.96
N ASN A 290 8.00 -18.83 -24.07
CA ASN A 290 7.98 -17.50 -24.69
C ASN A 290 7.96 -16.34 -23.68
N ASP A 291 8.06 -16.64 -22.37
CA ASP A 291 8.01 -15.71 -21.24
C ASP A 291 6.72 -14.85 -21.19
N THR A 292 5.66 -15.30 -21.85
CA THR A 292 4.38 -14.60 -21.97
C THR A 292 3.25 -15.53 -21.58
N TYR A 293 2.26 -15.03 -20.84
CA TYR A 293 1.08 -15.82 -20.53
C TYR A 293 0.27 -16.18 -21.79
N ASP A 294 0.08 -17.47 -22.02
CA ASP A 294 -0.81 -17.99 -23.05
C ASP A 294 -2.08 -18.66 -22.47
N VAL A 295 -3.17 -18.59 -23.24
CA VAL A 295 -4.45 -19.19 -22.84
C VAL A 295 -4.27 -20.69 -22.59
N GLY A 296 -4.61 -21.12 -21.36
CA GLY A 296 -4.47 -22.51 -20.92
C GLY A 296 -3.19 -22.78 -20.12
N GLU A 297 -2.34 -21.77 -19.90
CA GLU A 297 -1.29 -21.80 -18.89
C GLU A 297 -1.81 -21.45 -17.51
N THR A 298 -0.98 -21.72 -16.50
CA THR A 298 -1.27 -21.48 -15.09
C THR A 298 -0.03 -20.88 -14.43
N PHE A 299 -0.17 -20.49 -13.17
CA PHE A 299 0.94 -20.04 -12.35
C PHE A 299 1.25 -21.04 -11.24
N LEU A 300 2.50 -21.00 -10.78
CA LEU A 300 2.95 -21.66 -9.56
C LEU A 300 3.10 -20.58 -8.47
N ASP A 301 2.27 -20.64 -7.43
CA ASP A 301 2.46 -19.83 -6.23
C ASP A 301 3.68 -20.36 -5.46
N ARG A 302 4.73 -19.53 -5.34
CA ARG A 302 5.94 -19.84 -4.57
C ARG A 302 5.80 -19.36 -3.12
N GLY A 303 4.67 -18.76 -2.76
CA GLY A 303 4.38 -18.25 -1.44
C GLY A 303 4.94 -16.85 -1.20
N LEU A 304 4.74 -16.38 0.03
CA LEU A 304 5.06 -15.02 0.47
C LEU A 304 6.11 -15.07 1.59
N ASN A 305 7.25 -14.42 1.38
CA ASN A 305 8.22 -14.20 2.44
C ASN A 305 7.66 -13.21 3.47
N ASN A 306 8.00 -13.40 4.75
CA ASN A 306 7.53 -12.56 5.83
C ASN A 306 8.58 -11.50 6.22
N LEU A 307 8.29 -10.23 5.93
CA LEU A 307 9.10 -9.11 6.38
C LEU A 307 8.36 -8.33 7.47
N ASP A 308 9.04 -8.05 8.57
CA ASP A 308 8.53 -7.22 9.66
C ASP A 308 9.14 -5.81 9.60
N LEU A 309 8.40 -4.82 10.09
CA LEU A 309 8.81 -3.43 10.17
C LEU A 309 8.81 -2.93 11.62
N TYR A 310 9.89 -2.25 12.03
CA TYR A 310 10.02 -1.69 13.37
C TYR A 310 10.53 -0.25 13.35
N LEU A 311 10.04 0.56 14.29
CA LEU A 311 10.64 1.83 14.69
C LEU A 311 11.30 1.66 16.06
N LEU A 312 12.60 1.92 16.13
CA LEU A 312 13.45 1.60 17.28
C LEU A 312 14.24 2.83 17.72
N PRO A 313 14.54 3.01 19.02
CA PRO A 313 15.63 3.88 19.42
C PRO A 313 16.92 3.52 18.67
N VAL A 314 17.73 4.50 18.28
CA VAL A 314 18.87 4.26 17.37
C VAL A 314 19.87 3.22 17.92
N ASP A 315 20.06 3.22 19.24
CA ASP A 315 21.00 2.34 19.95
C ASP A 315 20.36 0.99 20.36
N ALA A 316 19.09 0.74 20.00
CA ALA A 316 18.42 -0.53 20.29
C ALA A 316 19.07 -1.69 19.54
N THR A 317 19.25 -2.82 20.23
CA THR A 317 19.91 -4.00 19.69
C THR A 317 18.94 -5.15 19.43
N ASN A 318 17.72 -5.08 19.98
CA ASN A 318 16.68 -6.08 19.79
C ASN A 318 15.34 -5.42 19.37
N ASN A 319 14.43 -6.22 18.82
CA ASN A 319 13.14 -5.73 18.32
C ASN A 319 12.12 -5.48 19.45
N SER A 320 12.32 -6.04 20.66
CA SER A 320 11.42 -5.80 21.79
C SER A 320 11.56 -4.39 22.39
N GLN A 321 12.61 -3.66 22.02
CA GLN A 321 12.80 -2.24 22.30
C GLN A 321 12.07 -1.31 21.31
N SER A 322 11.33 -1.86 20.35
CA SER A 322 10.59 -1.04 19.39
C SER A 322 9.54 -0.18 20.10
N VAL A 323 9.43 1.07 19.65
CA VAL A 323 8.34 1.96 20.08
C VAL A 323 7.08 1.74 19.26
N CYS A 324 7.23 1.08 18.11
CA CYS A 324 6.17 0.81 17.17
C CYS A 324 6.61 -0.29 16.19
N ALA A 325 5.68 -1.13 15.77
CA ALA A 325 5.97 -2.25 14.88
C ALA A 325 4.75 -2.57 14.02
N SER A 326 5.01 -3.20 12.88
CA SER A 326 4.02 -3.81 12.00
C SER A 326 4.62 -5.16 11.57
N ILE A 327 3.96 -6.25 11.95
CA ILE A 327 4.51 -7.62 11.98
C ILE A 327 3.50 -8.66 11.47
N SER A 328 2.74 -8.30 10.44
CA SER A 328 1.67 -9.10 9.88
C SER A 328 2.21 -10.22 9.00
N PRO A 329 1.92 -11.50 9.28
CA PRO A 329 2.38 -12.60 8.44
C PRO A 329 1.54 -12.76 7.15
N ALA A 330 0.56 -11.89 6.91
CA ALA A 330 -0.54 -12.16 5.99
C ALA A 330 -0.51 -11.36 4.69
N ASP A 331 0.29 -10.31 4.58
CA ASP A 331 0.34 -9.45 3.40
C ASP A 331 1.79 -9.13 3.02
N SER A 332 1.97 -8.63 1.79
CA SER A 332 3.29 -8.20 1.30
C SER A 332 3.55 -6.71 1.57
N LEU A 333 3.01 -6.22 2.68
CA LEU A 333 3.04 -4.84 3.09
C LEU A 333 3.00 -4.72 4.63
N GLU A 334 3.84 -3.83 5.15
CA GLU A 334 3.77 -3.38 6.53
C GLU A 334 3.58 -1.86 6.59
N HIS A 335 2.83 -1.38 7.58
CA HIS A 335 2.62 0.06 7.75
C HIS A 335 2.55 0.46 9.22
N ILE A 336 3.35 1.46 9.57
CA ILE A 336 3.39 2.09 10.88
C ILE A 336 2.82 3.52 10.75
N PHE A 337 1.91 3.88 11.66
CA PHE A 337 1.54 5.27 11.94
C PHE A 337 1.27 5.46 13.44
N CYS A 338 2.24 5.98 14.18
CA CYS A 338 2.19 6.04 15.63
C CYS A 338 2.98 7.22 16.20
N PRO A 339 2.67 7.65 17.44
CA PRO A 339 3.36 8.76 18.08
C PRO A 339 4.76 8.36 18.57
N ILE A 340 5.69 9.31 18.53
CA ILE A 340 7.01 9.21 19.13
C ILE A 340 6.88 9.38 20.65
N PRO A 341 7.22 8.37 21.46
CA PRO A 341 6.95 8.40 22.90
C PRO A 341 7.89 9.34 23.65
N THR A 342 9.14 9.47 23.19
CA THR A 342 10.18 10.27 23.84
C THR A 342 11.04 10.96 22.78
N THR A 343 11.39 12.22 22.98
CA THR A 343 12.32 12.93 22.09
C THR A 343 13.67 12.22 22.08
N GLY A 344 14.18 11.86 20.91
CA GLY A 344 15.42 11.08 20.82
C GLY A 344 15.78 10.66 19.41
N ARG A 345 16.88 9.94 19.24
CA ARG A 345 17.30 9.41 17.94
C ARG A 345 16.70 8.03 17.73
N TYR A 346 16.23 7.78 16.51
CA TYR A 346 15.55 6.53 16.13
C TYR A 346 16.15 5.94 14.86
N LYS A 347 15.81 4.68 14.58
CA LYS A 347 16.05 3.99 13.33
C LYS A 347 14.84 3.18 12.91
N ILE A 348 14.68 2.99 11.62
CA ILE A 348 13.72 2.05 11.05
C ILE A 348 14.47 0.73 10.81
N ARG A 349 13.83 -0.40 11.12
CA ARG A 349 14.36 -1.73 10.83
C ARG A 349 13.40 -2.51 9.95
N VAL A 350 13.91 -3.04 8.85
CA VAL A 350 13.24 -4.05 8.02
C VAL A 350 13.88 -5.40 8.34
N GLN A 351 13.10 -6.35 8.85
CA GLN A 351 13.58 -7.66 9.27
C GLN A 351 12.96 -8.74 8.40
N TYR A 352 13.79 -9.62 7.83
CA TYR A 352 13.29 -10.82 7.16
C TYR A 352 13.13 -11.92 8.20
N ARG A 353 11.88 -12.18 8.58
CA ARG A 353 11.53 -13.08 9.68
C ARG A 353 11.44 -14.53 9.24
N ASP A 354 10.57 -14.82 8.27
CA ASP A 354 10.27 -16.18 7.83
C ASP A 354 10.46 -16.31 6.31
N GLN A 355 11.42 -17.14 5.90
CA GLN A 355 11.65 -17.48 4.50
C GLN A 355 10.65 -18.54 4.03
N VAL A 356 9.90 -18.23 2.99
CA VAL A 356 8.97 -19.15 2.32
C VAL A 356 9.50 -19.54 0.93
N ASN A 357 10.16 -18.61 0.24
CA ASN A 357 10.77 -18.83 -1.07
C ASN A 357 12.27 -18.48 -1.09
N GLU A 358 12.68 -17.47 -1.85
CA GLU A 358 14.06 -17.07 -2.06
C GLU A 358 14.68 -16.51 -0.76
N PRO A 359 15.98 -16.80 -0.51
CA PRO A 359 16.67 -16.36 0.71
C PRO A 359 16.98 -14.85 0.71
N GLN A 360 16.67 -14.16 -0.38
CA GLN A 360 16.87 -12.73 -0.57
C GLN A 360 15.57 -12.09 -1.06
N GLN A 361 15.12 -11.02 -0.40
CA GLN A 361 13.89 -10.31 -0.72
C GLN A 361 14.20 -8.84 -0.96
N ALA A 362 13.89 -8.35 -2.17
CA ALA A 362 13.85 -6.92 -2.46
C ALA A 362 12.57 -6.29 -1.91
N TYR A 363 12.63 -5.01 -1.56
CA TYR A 363 11.51 -4.26 -1.02
C TYR A 363 11.62 -2.76 -1.32
N GLY A 364 10.48 -2.10 -1.36
CA GLY A 364 10.35 -0.65 -1.30
C GLY A 364 10.04 -0.20 0.12
N LEU A 365 10.73 0.84 0.60
CA LEU A 365 10.52 1.45 1.90
C LEU A 365 10.27 2.95 1.72
N ALA A 366 9.33 3.52 2.46
CA ALA A 366 9.12 4.96 2.54
C ALA A 366 8.82 5.39 3.96
N TRP A 367 9.31 6.55 4.38
CA TRP A 367 9.06 7.08 5.72
C TRP A 367 8.92 8.59 5.73
N TRP A 368 8.18 9.07 6.73
CA TRP A 368 8.04 10.48 7.05
C TRP A 368 7.98 10.63 8.56
N THR A 369 8.92 11.38 9.11
CA THR A 369 9.01 11.73 10.53
C THR A 369 9.20 13.24 10.69
N LYS A 370 8.96 13.73 11.92
CA LYS A 370 9.27 15.09 12.32
C LYS A 370 10.48 15.11 13.26
N GLY A 371 11.48 15.91 12.90
CA GLY A 371 12.64 16.23 13.73
C GLY A 371 12.29 17.23 14.82
#